data_AF-A0AAD9Z8D0-F1
#
_entry.id   AF-A0AAD9Z8D0-F1
#
_cell.length_a   1.000
_cell.length_b   1.000
_cell.length_c   1.000
_cell.angle_alpha   90.00
_cell.angle_beta   90.00
_cell.angle_gamma   90.00
#
_symmetry.space_group_name_H-M   'P 1'
#
loop_
_entity.id
_entity.type
_entity.pdbx_description
1 polymer ?
#
loop_
_entity_poly.entity_id
_entity_poly.type
_entity_poly.pdbx_seq_one_letter_code
_entity_poly.pdbx_strand_id
1 'polypeptide(L)'
;MSKSNIEQQGLLQPESFDLDDLESAEPLHQNGHARNPGAERSRLRKTLTLAPSWLRPRYVIIALATVAALLLIGVAISRSRGIRVTKDPPYLPPSRPPDSPVKQWAKPEEFKIIGLIFFGRPSVVAILDCYLKKNLVSNGGWLDEVHFVVNTDREEDVKYLDELVTTSELYKKITIPSLGYNEGWGNAVERNFMYIKIDDDIVYFNDEAIPDIVYTKIHHPNSLDVVANLINSPETGWLHYRMGAIHSYLPEMHPSQNPSAESKGPTAWRASALPEYKGDMNFPVKGIHDGKEDDGSTLAIGSPGGPPHQGHRWLPLPDDEKNLWRTPMVKSTYDPDGPDWASWSLGAQAHYSFLQNLEQENLELYHYGHGIDDEREGIWDMAYGRMNINFMAIWGQDVLNNLPFKTRDDELELSVTINKKLRRPLLVNTHAIASHFSFRSQHEMYDTDLLDRYRAYANEKICTEDNQIKTP
;
A
#
# COMPACT_ATOMS: atom_id res chain seq x y z
N MET A 1 57.98 36.86 -31.45
CA MET A 1 57.25 36.22 -32.57
C MET A 1 56.15 35.34 -31.95
N SER A 2 54.88 35.58 -32.33
CA SER A 2 53.61 34.80 -32.17
C SER A 2 53.20 34.29 -30.75
N LYS A 3 52.23 34.88 -30.01
CA LYS A 3 50.72 34.77 -29.99
C LYS A 3 50.20 33.36 -29.59
N SER A 4 49.29 33.12 -28.63
CA SER A 4 47.98 33.74 -28.22
C SER A 4 47.59 33.37 -26.76
N ASN A 5 47.11 34.26 -25.88
CA ASN A 5 45.73 34.74 -25.54
C ASN A 5 44.67 33.74 -25.02
N ILE A 6 44.03 34.15 -23.90
CA ILE A 6 42.65 33.95 -23.35
C ILE A 6 42.68 33.42 -21.90
N GLU A 7 42.60 34.24 -20.85
CA GLU A 7 41.47 34.96 -20.19
C GLU A 7 40.84 34.17 -19.00
N GLN A 8 40.95 34.77 -17.82
CA GLN A 8 40.38 34.34 -16.52
C GLN A 8 38.95 34.89 -16.37
N GLN A 9 38.02 34.13 -15.78
CA GLN A 9 37.07 34.54 -14.73
C GLN A 9 35.97 33.48 -14.51
N GLY A 10 35.52 33.30 -13.26
CA GLY A 10 34.22 32.70 -12.92
C GLY A 10 34.23 31.54 -11.91
N LEU A 11 34.63 31.78 -10.66
CA LEU A 11 34.32 30.91 -9.51
C LEU A 11 33.00 31.39 -8.89
N LEU A 12 31.97 30.54 -8.88
CA LEU A 12 30.73 30.77 -8.13
C LEU A 12 30.78 30.00 -6.81
N GLN A 13 30.58 30.75 -5.73
CA GLN A 13 30.40 30.26 -4.36
C GLN A 13 28.98 29.68 -4.17
N PRO A 14 28.76 28.79 -3.18
CA PRO A 14 27.45 28.23 -2.89
C PRO A 14 26.59 29.24 -2.11
N GLU A 15 25.37 29.49 -2.59
CA GLU A 15 24.36 30.29 -1.91
C GLU A 15 23.83 29.57 -0.67
N SER A 16 23.77 30.32 0.44
CA SER A 16 23.10 29.98 1.69
C SER A 16 21.58 29.99 1.49
N PHE A 17 20.91 28.91 1.89
CA PHE A 17 19.45 28.81 1.90
C PHE A 17 18.96 29.22 3.30
N ASP A 18 18.28 30.36 3.40
CA ASP A 18 17.67 30.87 4.63
C ASP A 18 16.36 30.11 4.94
N LEU A 19 16.14 29.80 6.22
CA LEU A 19 15.11 28.88 6.73
C LEU A 19 13.99 29.58 7.53
N ASP A 20 13.72 30.86 7.25
CA ASP A 20 12.79 31.68 8.05
C ASP A 20 11.46 32.07 7.36
N ASP A 21 11.10 31.50 6.21
CA ASP A 21 9.88 31.87 5.45
C ASP A 21 8.73 30.85 5.54
N LEU A 22 8.53 30.21 6.69
CA LEU A 22 7.34 29.37 6.95
C LEU A 22 6.76 29.60 8.36
N GLU A 23 6.36 30.83 8.65
CA GLU A 23 5.46 31.11 9.78
C GLU A 23 4.62 32.38 9.52
N SER A 24 3.43 32.21 8.95
CA SER A 24 2.26 33.07 9.21
C SER A 24 1.05 32.64 8.36
N ALA A 25 0.23 31.76 8.92
CA ALA A 25 -1.12 31.55 8.42
C ALA A 25 -2.08 31.39 9.60
N GLU A 26 -2.79 32.47 9.92
CA GLU A 26 -4.03 32.47 10.69
C GLU A 26 -4.94 33.62 10.19
N PRO A 27 -6.27 33.58 10.42
CA PRO A 27 -7.24 33.34 9.36
C PRO A 27 -8.10 34.57 9.04
N LEU A 28 -8.61 34.66 7.81
CA LEU A 28 -9.49 35.76 7.40
C LEU A 28 -10.95 35.32 7.18
N HIS A 29 -11.77 35.95 8.01
CA HIS A 29 -13.22 36.00 8.06
C HIS A 29 -13.95 36.18 6.73
N GLN A 30 -15.15 35.60 6.72
CA GLN A 30 -16.29 35.90 5.84
C GLN A 30 -16.56 37.41 5.69
N ASN A 31 -16.82 37.84 4.45
CA ASN A 31 -17.91 38.77 4.12
C ASN A 31 -18.18 38.77 2.61
N GLY A 32 -19.45 38.59 2.25
CA GLY A 32 -19.90 38.51 0.87
C GLY A 32 -20.12 39.87 0.20
N HIS A 33 -20.22 39.87 -1.13
CA HIS A 33 -21.28 40.57 -1.86
C HIS A 33 -21.34 40.13 -3.33
N ALA A 34 -22.55 39.81 -3.77
CA ALA A 34 -22.92 39.45 -5.12
C ALA A 34 -22.70 40.60 -6.12
N ARG A 35 -22.30 40.27 -7.37
CA ARG A 35 -22.41 41.16 -8.53
C ARG A 35 -23.11 40.48 -9.70
N ASN A 36 -24.05 41.23 -10.26
CA ASN A 36 -25.03 40.89 -11.28
C ASN A 36 -24.40 40.92 -12.70
N PRO A 37 -24.82 40.05 -13.64
CA PRO A 37 -24.29 40.01 -15.01
C PRO A 37 -25.17 40.83 -15.96
N GLY A 38 -24.65 41.92 -16.51
CA GLY A 38 -25.41 42.68 -17.51
C GLY A 38 -24.83 44.03 -17.87
N ALA A 39 -23.72 44.07 -18.62
CA ALA A 39 -23.29 45.25 -19.37
C ALA A 39 -22.12 44.94 -20.33
N GLU A 40 -22.32 44.13 -21.38
CA GLU A 40 -21.36 44.14 -22.50
C GLU A 40 -21.98 43.70 -23.84
N ARG A 41 -23.18 44.24 -24.13
CA ARG A 41 -23.79 44.21 -25.46
C ARG A 41 -24.10 45.62 -25.92
N SER A 42 -23.07 46.35 -26.38
CA SER A 42 -23.20 47.37 -27.44
C SER A 42 -21.88 48.09 -27.63
N ARG A 43 -21.09 47.65 -28.61
CA ARG A 43 -20.14 48.46 -29.41
C ARG A 43 -19.30 47.47 -30.19
N LEU A 44 -19.60 47.35 -31.49
CA LEU A 44 -18.70 47.03 -32.61
C LEU A 44 -19.52 46.43 -33.76
N ARG A 45 -20.35 47.29 -34.37
CA ARG A 45 -20.71 47.18 -35.78
C ARG A 45 -20.40 48.52 -36.41
N LYS A 46 -19.28 48.59 -37.14
CA LYS A 46 -19.05 49.33 -38.40
C LYS A 46 -17.55 49.51 -38.61
N THR A 47 -16.94 48.57 -39.34
CA THR A 47 -15.86 48.81 -40.31
C THR A 47 -15.67 47.52 -41.11
N LEU A 48 -16.39 47.43 -42.24
CA LEU A 48 -16.13 46.49 -43.31
C LEU A 48 -15.23 47.22 -44.31
N THR A 49 -14.00 46.75 -44.54
CA THR A 49 -13.35 46.61 -45.86
C THR A 49 -11.89 46.17 -45.72
N LEU A 50 -11.44 45.36 -46.69
CA LEU A 50 -10.09 44.84 -46.97
C LEU A 50 -9.71 43.50 -46.31
N ALA A 51 -10.23 42.40 -46.89
CA ALA A 51 -9.65 41.08 -46.70
C ALA A 51 -8.37 40.93 -47.56
N PRO A 52 -7.28 40.30 -47.04
CA PRO A 52 -6.02 40.19 -47.76
C PRO A 52 -6.10 39.18 -48.92
N SER A 53 -5.32 39.43 -49.98
CA SER A 53 -5.36 38.78 -51.30
C SER A 53 -4.94 37.30 -51.38
N TRP A 54 -4.73 36.60 -50.26
CA TRP A 54 -4.37 35.17 -50.23
C TRP A 54 -5.57 34.21 -50.13
N LEU A 55 -6.78 34.72 -49.87
CA LEU A 55 -8.04 33.95 -49.89
C LEU A 55 -8.60 33.77 -51.32
N ARG A 56 -7.75 33.43 -52.29
CA ARG A 56 -8.23 32.99 -53.61
C ARG A 56 -8.61 31.51 -53.53
N PRO A 57 -9.78 31.09 -54.05
CA PRO A 57 -10.30 29.72 -53.91
C PRO A 57 -9.32 28.64 -54.41
N ARG A 58 -8.38 29.00 -55.29
CA ARG A 58 -7.31 28.11 -55.76
C ARG A 58 -6.38 27.62 -54.63
N TYR A 59 -6.07 28.44 -53.63
CA TYR A 59 -5.17 28.02 -52.53
C TYR A 59 -5.87 27.16 -51.49
N VAL A 60 -7.17 27.37 -51.27
CA VAL A 60 -7.99 26.51 -50.41
C VAL A 60 -8.16 25.13 -51.05
N ILE A 61 -8.36 25.06 -52.37
CA ILE A 61 -8.45 23.79 -53.10
C ILE A 61 -7.12 23.03 -53.05
N ILE A 62 -5.98 23.73 -53.22
CA ILE A 62 -4.65 23.11 -53.10
C ILE A 62 -4.43 22.56 -51.69
N ALA A 63 -4.75 23.32 -50.64
CA ALA A 63 -4.59 22.89 -49.26
C ALA A 63 -5.47 21.67 -48.90
N LEU A 64 -6.71 21.64 -49.37
CA LEU A 64 -7.60 20.49 -49.16
C LEU A 64 -7.12 19.25 -49.94
N ALA A 65 -6.60 19.44 -51.16
CA ALA A 65 -6.03 18.36 -51.94
C ALA A 65 -4.76 17.77 -51.30
N THR A 66 -3.89 18.59 -50.70
CA THR A 66 -2.71 18.08 -49.96
C THR A 66 -3.10 17.32 -48.70
N VAL A 67 -4.09 17.79 -47.93
CA VAL A 67 -4.57 17.06 -46.75
C VAL A 67 -5.20 15.72 -47.15
N ALA A 68 -5.99 15.69 -48.22
CA ALA A 68 -6.57 14.44 -48.74
C ALA A 68 -5.49 13.47 -49.24
N ALA A 69 -4.46 13.96 -49.92
CA ALA A 69 -3.32 13.15 -50.37
C ALA A 69 -2.52 12.58 -49.19
N LEU A 70 -2.28 13.37 -48.14
CA LEU A 70 -1.59 12.91 -46.93
C LEU A 70 -2.40 11.86 -46.17
N LEU A 71 -3.73 12.01 -46.09
CA LEU A 71 -4.61 11.00 -45.51
C LEU A 71 -4.60 9.69 -46.30
N LEU A 72 -4.62 9.77 -47.64
CA LEU A 72 -4.54 8.59 -48.50
C LEU A 72 -3.18 7.89 -48.40
N ILE A 73 -2.08 8.65 -48.28
CA ILE A 73 -0.75 8.10 -48.01
C ILE A 73 -0.70 7.45 -46.63
N GLY A 74 -1.31 8.07 -45.60
CA GLY A 74 -1.41 7.50 -44.26
C GLY A 74 -2.19 6.17 -44.23
N VAL A 75 -3.31 6.09 -44.95
CA VAL A 75 -4.11 4.85 -45.09
C VAL A 75 -3.36 3.79 -45.91
N ALA A 76 -2.62 4.18 -46.94
CA ALA A 76 -1.80 3.27 -47.73
C ALA A 76 -0.62 2.70 -46.93
N ILE A 77 0.03 3.53 -46.09
CA ILE A 77 1.10 3.10 -45.16
C ILE A 77 0.52 2.20 -44.05
N SER A 78 -0.68 2.51 -43.55
CA SER A 78 -1.40 1.65 -42.59
C SER A 78 -1.81 0.31 -43.20
N ARG A 79 -2.16 0.26 -44.49
CA ARG A 79 -2.49 -1.00 -45.19
C ARG A 79 -1.27 -1.80 -45.64
N SER A 80 -0.13 -1.16 -45.92
CA SER A 80 1.13 -1.86 -46.26
C SER A 80 1.87 -2.35 -45.02
N ARG A 81 1.72 -1.67 -43.88
CA ARG A 81 2.02 -2.20 -42.56
C ARG A 81 0.81 -2.97 -42.05
N GLY A 82 0.54 -4.11 -42.67
CA GLY A 82 -0.32 -5.12 -42.06
C GLY A 82 0.28 -5.55 -40.73
N ILE A 83 -0.06 -4.83 -39.67
CA ILE A 83 0.05 -5.34 -38.30
C ILE A 83 -0.91 -6.51 -38.29
N ARG A 84 -0.35 -7.72 -38.48
CA ARG A 84 -1.01 -8.93 -38.04
C ARG A 84 -1.24 -8.71 -36.55
N VAL A 85 -2.48 -8.40 -36.18
CA VAL A 85 -2.97 -8.62 -34.83
C VAL A 85 -2.96 -10.13 -34.68
N THR A 86 -1.82 -10.67 -34.24
CA THR A 86 -1.79 -12.01 -33.68
C THR A 86 -2.71 -11.96 -32.47
N LYS A 87 -3.64 -12.91 -32.40
CA LYS A 87 -4.41 -13.21 -31.20
C LYS A 87 -3.48 -13.88 -30.19
N ASP A 88 -2.39 -13.21 -29.85
CA ASP A 88 -1.57 -13.68 -28.75
C ASP A 88 -2.35 -13.29 -27.48
N PRO A 89 -2.63 -14.24 -26.58
CA PRO A 89 -3.21 -13.92 -25.29
C PRO A 89 -2.34 -12.86 -24.58
N PRO A 90 -2.90 -12.08 -23.65
CA PRO A 90 -2.10 -11.16 -22.84
C PRO A 90 -0.87 -11.92 -22.32
N TYR A 91 0.30 -11.30 -22.50
CA TYR A 91 1.56 -11.82 -21.98
C TYR A 91 1.43 -11.95 -20.46
N LEU A 92 1.04 -13.14 -20.01
CA LEU A 92 1.26 -13.56 -18.64
C LEU A 92 2.77 -13.75 -18.55
N PRO A 93 3.47 -13.06 -17.61
CA PRO A 93 4.86 -13.40 -17.35
C PRO A 93 4.92 -14.91 -17.09
N PRO A 94 5.92 -15.62 -17.64
CA PRO A 94 6.04 -17.05 -17.39
C PRO A 94 6.05 -17.24 -15.88
N SER A 95 5.08 -18.02 -15.37
CA SER A 95 5.08 -18.46 -13.99
C SER A 95 6.45 -19.05 -13.71
N ARG A 96 7.08 -18.55 -12.65
CA ARG A 96 8.31 -19.14 -12.12
C ARG A 96 8.04 -20.63 -11.97
N PRO A 97 8.90 -21.53 -12.47
CA PRO A 97 8.68 -22.95 -12.31
C PRO A 97 8.47 -23.24 -10.82
N PRO A 98 7.54 -24.14 -10.46
CA PRO A 98 7.20 -24.47 -9.06
C PRO A 98 8.38 -25.02 -8.24
N ASP A 99 9.53 -25.21 -8.87
CA ASP A 99 10.78 -25.68 -8.27
C ASP A 99 11.89 -24.61 -8.27
N SER A 100 11.55 -23.31 -8.16
CA SER A 100 12.61 -22.37 -7.81
C SER A 100 13.08 -22.69 -6.40
N PRO A 101 14.37 -23.00 -6.20
CA PRO A 101 14.87 -23.33 -4.88
C PRO A 101 14.54 -22.17 -3.96
N VAL A 102 13.86 -22.46 -2.84
CA VAL A 102 13.75 -21.55 -1.70
C VAL A 102 15.14 -20.96 -1.51
N LYS A 103 15.27 -19.62 -1.61
CA LYS A 103 16.54 -18.96 -1.32
C LYS A 103 16.81 -19.22 0.17
N GLN A 104 17.52 -20.31 0.46
CA GLN A 104 17.87 -20.70 1.82
C GLN A 104 19.02 -19.80 2.28
N TRP A 105 18.66 -18.61 2.75
CA TRP A 105 19.59 -17.74 3.43
C TRP A 105 19.79 -18.22 4.86
N ALA A 106 21.03 -18.13 5.33
CA ALA A 106 21.33 -18.30 6.74
C ALA A 106 21.10 -16.99 7.48
N LYS A 107 20.60 -17.06 8.72
CA LYS A 107 20.50 -15.91 9.60
C LYS A 107 21.91 -15.30 9.83
N PRO A 108 22.10 -13.98 9.70
CA PRO A 108 23.33 -13.32 10.10
C PRO A 108 23.67 -13.54 11.59
N GLU A 109 24.95 -13.74 11.89
CA GLU A 109 25.44 -14.02 13.25
C GLU A 109 26.08 -12.78 13.91
N GLU A 110 26.38 -11.74 13.14
CA GLU A 110 27.16 -10.58 13.57
C GLU A 110 26.37 -9.59 14.43
N PHE A 111 25.03 -9.63 14.36
CA PHE A 111 24.13 -8.72 15.07
C PHE A 111 22.82 -9.41 15.44
N LYS A 112 22.11 -8.83 16.41
CA LYS A 112 20.76 -9.26 16.76
C LYS A 112 19.73 -8.70 15.80
N ILE A 113 18.73 -9.51 15.48
CA ILE A 113 17.51 -9.13 14.77
C ILE A 113 16.36 -9.18 15.78
N ILE A 114 15.74 -8.04 16.03
CA ILE A 114 14.71 -7.88 17.08
C ILE A 114 13.38 -7.52 16.42
N GLY A 115 12.33 -8.29 16.69
CA GLY A 115 10.96 -7.90 16.34
C GLY A 115 10.49 -6.79 17.27
N LEU A 116 10.06 -5.66 16.76
CA LEU A 116 9.60 -4.50 17.53
C LEU A 116 8.13 -4.23 17.27
N ILE A 117 7.29 -4.41 18.29
CA ILE A 117 5.84 -4.28 18.18
C ILE A 117 5.35 -3.18 19.10
N PHE A 118 4.65 -2.20 18.55
CA PHE A 118 3.93 -1.19 19.31
C PHE A 118 2.56 -1.74 19.68
N PHE A 119 2.47 -2.33 20.86
CA PHE A 119 1.33 -3.13 21.30
C PHE A 119 0.16 -2.25 21.78
N GLY A 120 -1.04 -2.50 21.25
CA GLY A 120 -2.29 -1.94 21.73
C GLY A 120 -3.57 -2.74 21.42
N ARG A 121 -3.49 -3.85 20.66
CA ARG A 121 -4.67 -4.61 20.17
C ARG A 121 -4.54 -6.12 20.43
N PRO A 122 -4.92 -6.62 21.64
CA PRO A 122 -4.77 -8.04 21.99
C PRO A 122 -5.42 -9.02 21.00
N SER A 123 -6.60 -8.68 20.48
CA SER A 123 -7.41 -9.58 19.64
C SER A 123 -6.79 -9.87 18.27
N VAL A 124 -5.92 -8.98 17.78
CA VAL A 124 -5.17 -9.13 16.54
C VAL A 124 -3.76 -9.69 16.82
N VAL A 125 -3.13 -9.24 17.91
CA VAL A 125 -1.84 -9.80 18.38
C VAL A 125 -1.89 -11.29 18.65
N ALA A 126 -3.06 -11.83 19.06
CA ALA A 126 -3.25 -13.27 19.19
C ALA A 126 -2.95 -14.04 17.88
N ILE A 127 -3.22 -13.44 16.72
CA ILE A 127 -2.85 -14.00 15.40
C ILE A 127 -1.35 -13.85 15.17
N LEU A 128 -0.83 -12.64 15.42
CA LEU A 128 0.57 -12.31 15.22
C LEU A 128 1.52 -13.18 16.06
N ASP A 129 1.14 -13.56 17.29
CA ASP A 129 1.92 -14.43 18.19
C ASP A 129 2.34 -15.73 17.50
N CYS A 130 1.45 -16.36 16.71
CA CYS A 130 1.79 -17.59 15.99
C CYS A 130 2.95 -17.38 15.01
N TYR A 131 2.93 -16.28 14.27
CA TYR A 131 4.01 -15.96 13.33
C TYR A 131 5.29 -15.54 14.03
N LEU A 132 5.19 -14.75 15.10
CA LEU A 132 6.34 -14.33 15.89
C LEU A 132 7.05 -15.53 16.51
N LYS A 133 6.31 -16.46 17.12
CA LYS A 133 6.86 -17.70 17.68
C LYS A 133 7.53 -18.55 16.61
N LYS A 134 6.88 -18.75 15.46
CA LYS A 134 7.48 -19.48 14.33
C LYS A 134 8.80 -18.85 13.89
N ASN A 135 8.91 -17.52 13.97
CA ASN A 135 10.09 -16.77 13.54
C ASN A 135 11.14 -16.53 14.64
N LEU A 136 10.97 -17.05 15.86
CA LEU A 136 12.02 -17.03 16.88
C LEU A 136 13.18 -17.95 16.48
N VAL A 137 14.41 -17.55 16.82
CA VAL A 137 15.61 -18.38 16.63
C VAL A 137 15.50 -19.76 17.30
N SER A 138 14.81 -19.85 18.43
CA SER A 138 14.56 -21.13 19.11
C SER A 138 13.70 -22.10 18.29
N ASN A 139 12.96 -21.59 17.31
CA ASN A 139 12.09 -22.34 16.41
C ASN A 139 12.59 -22.34 14.96
N GLY A 140 13.86 -21.95 14.73
CA GLY A 140 14.48 -21.94 13.40
C GLY A 140 14.27 -20.67 12.58
N GLY A 141 13.62 -19.65 13.15
CA GLY A 141 13.46 -18.34 12.53
C GLY A 141 14.64 -17.39 12.77
N TRP A 142 14.44 -16.11 12.44
CA TRP A 142 15.51 -15.09 12.46
C TRP A 142 15.43 -14.11 13.63
N LEU A 143 14.34 -14.09 14.40
CA LEU A 143 14.15 -13.17 15.52
C LEU A 143 14.89 -13.68 16.76
N ASP A 144 15.93 -12.98 17.18
CA ASP A 144 16.65 -13.27 18.41
C ASP A 144 15.79 -12.95 19.63
N GLU A 145 15.01 -11.87 19.55
CA GLU A 145 14.12 -11.39 20.59
C GLU A 145 12.90 -10.70 19.96
N VAL A 146 11.82 -10.57 20.75
CA VAL A 146 10.65 -9.79 20.39
C VAL A 146 10.33 -8.81 21.51
N HIS A 147 10.32 -7.53 21.18
CA HIS A 147 10.10 -6.43 22.10
C HIS A 147 8.72 -5.83 21.86
N PHE A 148 7.86 -5.93 22.87
CA PHE A 148 6.55 -5.31 22.89
C PHE A 148 6.61 -3.99 23.64
N VAL A 149 6.57 -2.88 22.90
CA VAL A 149 6.42 -1.54 23.45
C VAL A 149 4.97 -1.35 23.86
N VAL A 150 4.73 -1.07 25.14
CA VAL A 150 3.38 -0.83 25.67
C VAL A 150 2.85 0.49 25.13
N ASN A 151 1.93 0.44 24.16
CA ASN A 151 1.33 1.63 23.52
C ASN A 151 -0.20 1.67 23.70
N THR A 152 -0.66 1.30 24.90
CA THR A 152 -2.06 1.35 25.34
C THR A 152 -2.10 1.69 26.84
N ASP A 153 -3.13 2.41 27.26
CA ASP A 153 -3.43 2.71 28.66
C ASP A 153 -4.53 1.81 29.25
N ARG A 154 -5.08 0.89 28.45
CA ARG A 154 -6.11 -0.05 28.89
C ARG A 154 -5.51 -1.16 29.74
N GLU A 155 -5.91 -1.23 31.01
CA GLU A 155 -5.40 -2.21 31.97
C GLU A 155 -5.58 -3.67 31.52
N GLU A 156 -6.70 -3.99 30.86
CA GLU A 156 -6.97 -5.33 30.33
C GLU A 156 -5.96 -5.74 29.25
N ASP A 157 -5.61 -4.82 28.36
CA ASP A 157 -4.65 -5.06 27.28
C ASP A 157 -3.23 -5.22 27.84
N VAL A 158 -2.87 -4.39 28.83
CA VAL A 158 -1.59 -4.50 29.54
C VAL A 158 -1.45 -5.84 30.26
N LYS A 159 -2.53 -6.30 30.91
CA LYS A 159 -2.56 -7.61 31.57
C LYS A 159 -2.42 -8.75 30.57
N TYR A 160 -3.10 -8.68 29.42
CA TYR A 160 -2.91 -9.65 28.34
C TYR A 160 -1.45 -9.70 27.91
N LEU A 161 -0.80 -8.55 27.74
CA LEU A 161 0.61 -8.50 27.37
C LEU A 161 1.51 -9.10 28.47
N ASP A 162 1.22 -8.83 29.75
CA ASP A 162 1.94 -9.44 30.87
C ASP A 162 1.87 -10.97 30.84
N GLU A 163 0.71 -11.53 30.50
CA GLU A 163 0.56 -12.98 30.30
C GLU A 163 1.32 -13.45 29.05
N LEU A 164 1.20 -12.73 27.93
CA LEU A 164 1.83 -13.10 26.65
C LEU A 164 3.35 -13.20 26.75
N VAL A 165 4.01 -12.21 27.36
CA VAL A 165 5.49 -12.20 27.46
C VAL A 165 6.03 -13.32 28.34
N THR A 166 5.21 -13.94 29.20
CA THR A 166 5.63 -15.12 29.98
C THR A 166 5.65 -16.41 29.16
N THR A 167 5.06 -16.41 27.96
CA THR A 167 5.00 -17.60 27.10
C THR A 167 6.31 -17.91 26.38
N SER A 168 7.28 -16.99 26.40
CA SER A 168 8.60 -17.17 25.81
C SER A 168 9.65 -16.32 26.53
N GLU A 169 10.80 -16.89 26.85
CA GLU A 169 11.93 -16.14 27.44
C GLU A 169 12.52 -15.09 26.48
N LEU A 170 12.23 -15.21 25.18
CA LEU A 170 12.68 -14.28 24.15
C LEU A 170 11.73 -13.08 23.97
N TYR A 171 10.60 -13.06 24.68
CA TYR A 171 9.64 -11.96 24.65
C TYR A 171 9.95 -10.96 25.77
N LYS A 172 9.97 -9.67 25.43
CA LYS A 172 10.27 -8.59 26.36
C LYS A 172 9.19 -7.53 26.31
N LYS A 173 8.74 -7.09 27.48
CA LYS A 173 7.86 -5.93 27.64
C LYS A 173 8.69 -4.67 27.84
N ILE A 174 8.48 -3.65 27.02
CA ILE A 174 9.16 -2.36 27.10
C ILE A 174 8.13 -1.31 27.52
N THR A 175 8.28 -0.78 28.73
CA THR A 175 7.43 0.30 29.26
C THR A 175 7.99 1.66 28.86
N ILE A 176 7.12 2.55 28.40
CA ILE A 176 7.49 3.90 27.95
C ILE A 176 6.95 4.98 28.91
N PRO A 177 7.62 6.14 29.04
CA PRO A 177 7.17 7.22 29.93
C PRO A 177 5.82 7.81 29.54
N SER A 178 5.54 7.87 28.23
CA SER A 178 4.25 8.29 27.70
C SER A 178 3.96 7.60 26.37
N LEU A 179 2.67 7.43 26.03
CA LEU A 179 2.24 6.79 24.80
C LEU A 179 2.73 7.54 23.56
N GLY A 180 3.06 6.79 22.51
CA GLY A 180 3.43 7.34 21.21
C GLY A 180 4.74 6.79 20.65
N TYR A 181 4.86 6.89 19.32
CA TYR A 181 5.94 6.26 18.57
C TYR A 181 7.32 6.80 18.92
N ASN A 182 7.47 8.11 19.12
CA ASN A 182 8.75 8.72 19.52
C ASN A 182 9.32 8.12 20.81
N GLU A 183 8.49 8.00 21.84
CA GLU A 183 8.91 7.40 23.10
C GLU A 183 9.21 5.90 22.94
N GLY A 184 8.38 5.18 22.18
CA GLY A 184 8.65 3.77 21.89
C GLY A 184 9.99 3.55 21.19
N TRP A 185 10.26 4.29 20.12
CA TRP A 185 11.56 4.24 19.45
C TRP A 185 12.69 4.63 20.40
N GLY A 186 12.58 5.74 21.12
CA GLY A 186 13.65 6.23 22.01
C GLY A 186 13.98 5.32 23.19
N ASN A 187 13.05 4.47 23.62
CA ASN A 187 13.25 3.57 24.77
C ASN A 187 13.44 2.10 24.39
N ALA A 188 13.09 1.68 23.17
CA ALA A 188 13.17 0.28 22.76
C ALA A 188 14.39 -0.05 21.88
N VAL A 189 15.01 0.95 21.24
CA VAL A 189 16.09 0.69 20.28
C VAL A 189 17.50 0.90 20.83
N GLU A 190 18.39 0.01 20.44
CA GLU A 190 19.82 0.01 20.76
C GLU A 190 20.67 0.09 19.48
N ARG A 191 21.92 0.55 19.64
CA ARG A 191 22.89 0.62 18.54
C ARG A 191 23.34 -0.81 18.17
N ASN A 192 23.71 -1.01 16.91
CA ASN A 192 24.21 -2.28 16.35
C ASN A 192 23.22 -3.44 16.30
N PHE A 193 21.94 -3.23 16.60
CA PHE A 193 20.87 -4.20 16.33
C PHE A 193 20.03 -3.79 15.13
N MET A 194 19.52 -4.78 14.40
CA MET A 194 18.51 -4.58 13.37
C MET A 194 17.13 -4.81 13.99
N TYR A 195 16.23 -3.89 13.73
CA TYR A 195 14.85 -3.96 14.19
C TYR A 195 13.93 -4.25 13.03
N ILE A 196 13.07 -5.24 13.22
CA ILE A 196 11.92 -5.51 12.35
C ILE A 196 10.72 -4.88 13.03
N LYS A 197 10.32 -3.66 12.65
CA LYS A 197 9.06 -3.08 13.10
C LYS A 197 7.93 -3.91 12.51
N ILE A 198 7.05 -4.41 13.37
CA ILE A 198 5.86 -5.18 13.01
C ILE A 198 4.70 -4.56 13.78
N ASP A 199 3.76 -3.95 13.07
CA ASP A 199 2.57 -3.42 13.73
C ASP A 199 1.73 -4.55 14.32
N ASP A 200 1.05 -4.23 15.40
CA ASP A 200 0.31 -5.20 16.21
C ASP A 200 -0.97 -5.71 15.53
N ASP A 201 -1.27 -5.21 14.33
CA ASP A 201 -2.32 -5.66 13.43
C ASP A 201 -1.85 -6.23 12.09
N ILE A 202 -0.60 -6.69 12.04
CA ILE A 202 -0.16 -7.63 11.01
C ILE A 202 -0.80 -9.00 11.28
N VAL A 203 -1.61 -9.49 10.32
CA VAL A 203 -2.40 -10.73 10.43
C VAL A 203 -1.85 -11.89 9.58
N TYR A 204 -0.89 -11.59 8.72
CA TYR A 204 -0.16 -12.56 7.92
C TYR A 204 1.20 -12.00 7.52
N PHE A 205 2.21 -12.85 7.43
CA PHE A 205 3.37 -12.63 6.57
C PHE A 205 3.93 -13.98 6.11
N ASN A 206 4.52 -14.04 4.91
CA ASN A 206 5.10 -15.28 4.40
C ASN A 206 6.39 -15.63 5.15
N ASP A 207 6.78 -16.91 5.10
CA ASP A 207 7.91 -17.45 5.87
C ASP A 207 9.23 -16.74 5.55
N GLU A 208 9.40 -16.29 4.30
CA GLU A 208 10.59 -15.59 3.84
C GLU A 208 10.56 -14.08 4.12
N ALA A 209 9.46 -13.50 4.61
CA ALA A 209 9.31 -12.04 4.73
C ALA A 209 10.42 -11.38 5.56
N ILE A 210 10.73 -11.93 6.73
CA ILE A 210 11.82 -11.41 7.59
C ILE A 210 13.19 -11.64 6.94
N PRO A 211 13.54 -12.86 6.49
CA PRO A 211 14.77 -13.08 5.73
C PRO A 211 14.95 -12.13 4.54
N ASP A 212 13.90 -11.91 3.75
CA ASP A 212 13.88 -11.05 2.56
C ASP A 212 14.24 -9.60 2.90
N ILE A 213 13.53 -8.98 3.84
CA ILE A 213 13.82 -7.57 4.18
C ILE A 213 15.17 -7.39 4.87
N VAL A 214 15.60 -8.36 5.69
CA VAL A 214 16.92 -8.35 6.35
C VAL A 214 18.02 -8.46 5.30
N TYR A 215 17.91 -9.45 4.41
CA TYR A 215 18.87 -9.68 3.34
C TYR A 215 18.98 -8.44 2.45
N THR A 216 17.84 -7.87 2.03
CA THR A 216 17.82 -6.63 1.24
C THR A 216 18.48 -5.49 2.01
N LYS A 217 18.21 -5.30 3.31
CA LYS A 217 18.79 -4.21 4.09
C LYS A 217 20.32 -4.30 4.19
N ILE A 218 20.85 -5.51 4.29
CA ILE A 218 22.30 -5.79 4.35
C ILE A 218 22.97 -5.49 3.00
N HIS A 219 22.37 -5.94 1.89
CA HIS A 219 22.94 -5.79 0.56
C HIS A 219 22.72 -4.39 -0.05
N HIS A 220 21.79 -3.62 0.53
CA HIS A 220 21.54 -2.22 0.18
C HIS A 220 21.82 -1.29 1.37
N PRO A 221 23.09 -1.17 1.82
CA PRO A 221 23.43 -0.39 3.02
C PRO A 221 23.12 1.10 2.87
N ASN A 222 23.01 1.59 1.63
CA ASN A 222 22.64 2.97 1.33
C ASN A 222 21.13 3.25 1.47
N SER A 223 20.26 2.23 1.57
CA SER A 223 18.86 2.47 1.96
C SER A 223 18.79 2.85 3.44
N LEU A 224 17.81 3.65 3.84
CA LEU A 224 17.55 3.89 5.26
C LEU A 224 16.93 2.65 5.89
N ASP A 225 15.89 2.13 5.22
CA ASP A 225 15.06 1.03 5.65
C ASP A 225 14.64 0.17 4.45
N VAL A 226 14.01 -0.97 4.75
CA VAL A 226 13.37 -1.85 3.78
C VAL A 226 12.01 -2.27 4.33
N VAL A 227 10.95 -2.04 3.57
CA VAL A 227 9.57 -2.39 3.91
C VAL A 227 9.12 -3.61 3.12
N ALA A 228 8.23 -4.41 3.70
CA ALA A 228 7.57 -5.52 3.02
C ALA A 228 6.51 -5.02 2.00
N ASN A 229 6.16 -5.87 1.04
CA ASN A 229 5.00 -5.71 0.19
C ASN A 229 3.70 -5.90 0.99
N LEU A 230 3.09 -4.78 1.40
CA LEU A 230 1.94 -4.79 2.29
C LEU A 230 0.63 -5.03 1.52
N ILE A 231 -0.13 -6.05 1.89
CA ILE A 231 -1.56 -6.16 1.55
C ILE A 231 -2.31 -5.12 2.38
N ASN A 232 -3.24 -4.39 1.75
CA ASN A 232 -3.99 -3.27 2.34
C ASN A 232 -3.07 -2.12 2.80
N SER A 233 -2.26 -1.62 1.85
CA SER A 233 -1.61 -0.30 1.93
C SER A 233 -2.01 0.52 0.70
N PRO A 234 -2.06 1.86 0.78
CA PRO A 234 -2.48 2.69 -0.34
C PRO A 234 -1.58 2.56 -1.58
N GLU A 235 -0.27 2.52 -1.37
CA GLU A 235 0.71 2.49 -2.46
C GLU A 235 0.73 1.12 -3.14
N THR A 236 0.79 0.05 -2.35
CA THR A 236 0.87 -1.33 -2.83
C THR A 236 -0.49 -1.87 -3.25
N GLY A 237 -1.58 -1.50 -2.60
CA GLY A 237 -2.94 -1.92 -2.95
C GLY A 237 -3.33 -1.52 -4.36
N TRP A 238 -2.99 -0.29 -4.75
CA TRP A 238 -3.15 0.17 -6.13
C TRP A 238 -2.32 -0.65 -7.12
N LEU A 239 -1.07 -0.98 -6.76
CA LEU A 239 -0.22 -1.83 -7.59
C LEU A 239 -0.79 -3.24 -7.73
N HIS A 240 -1.21 -3.87 -6.63
CA HIS A 240 -1.81 -5.20 -6.63
C HIS A 240 -3.02 -5.28 -7.55
N TYR A 241 -3.86 -4.22 -7.55
CA TYR A 241 -4.96 -4.10 -8.50
C TYR A 241 -4.47 -4.04 -9.95
N ARG A 242 -3.47 -3.21 -10.26
CA ARG A 242 -2.93 -3.07 -11.62
C ARG A 242 -2.15 -4.29 -12.10
N MET A 243 -1.62 -5.09 -11.19
CA MET A 243 -0.90 -6.33 -11.47
C MET A 243 -1.83 -7.55 -11.62
N GLY A 244 -3.13 -7.40 -11.35
CA GLY A 244 -4.12 -8.47 -11.51
C GLY A 244 -4.24 -9.39 -10.30
N ALA A 245 -3.72 -9.00 -9.13
CA ALA A 245 -3.84 -9.78 -7.90
C ALA A 245 -5.20 -9.62 -7.22
N ILE A 246 -6.01 -8.62 -7.61
CA ILE A 246 -7.31 -8.35 -6.98
C ILE A 246 -8.45 -9.05 -7.72
N HIS A 247 -9.27 -9.76 -6.94
CA HIS A 247 -10.45 -10.51 -7.39
C HIS A 247 -11.74 -9.71 -7.18
N SER A 248 -12.79 -10.14 -7.88
CA SER A 248 -14.11 -9.51 -7.81
C SER A 248 -14.87 -10.05 -6.60
N TYR A 249 -15.06 -9.20 -5.58
CA TYR A 249 -15.83 -9.51 -4.37
C TYR A 249 -16.84 -8.39 -4.06
N LEU A 250 -18.01 -8.77 -3.51
CA LEU A 250 -19.00 -7.85 -2.97
C LEU A 250 -19.53 -8.34 -1.61
N PRO A 251 -19.90 -7.43 -0.70
CA PRO A 251 -20.38 -7.75 0.64
C PRO A 251 -21.72 -8.50 0.61
N GLU A 252 -21.86 -9.51 1.44
CA GLU A 252 -23.15 -10.16 1.70
C GLU A 252 -24.08 -9.17 2.42
N MET A 253 -25.14 -8.73 1.73
CA MET A 253 -25.99 -7.63 2.21
C MET A 253 -26.96 -8.03 3.32
N HIS A 254 -27.27 -9.33 3.44
CA HIS A 254 -28.23 -9.84 4.39
C HIS A 254 -27.69 -11.12 5.02
N PRO A 255 -27.88 -11.34 6.34
CA PRO A 255 -27.42 -12.55 6.98
C PRO A 255 -27.98 -13.79 6.27
N SER A 256 -27.12 -14.79 6.06
CA SER A 256 -27.57 -16.08 5.53
C SER A 256 -28.66 -16.67 6.44
N GLN A 257 -29.79 -17.05 5.84
CA GLN A 257 -30.88 -17.72 6.57
C GLN A 257 -30.47 -19.11 7.08
N ASN A 258 -29.44 -19.71 6.45
CA ASN A 258 -28.84 -20.99 6.82
C ASN A 258 -27.31 -20.87 6.70
N PRO A 259 -26.60 -20.34 7.71
CA PRO A 259 -25.14 -20.32 7.68
C PRO A 259 -24.64 -21.77 7.61
N SER A 260 -23.83 -22.10 6.60
CA SER A 260 -23.24 -23.43 6.48
C SER A 260 -22.30 -23.67 7.66
N ALA A 261 -22.18 -24.91 8.13
CA ALA A 261 -21.17 -25.25 9.14
C ALA A 261 -19.74 -24.90 8.67
N GLU A 262 -19.52 -24.88 7.35
CA GLU A 262 -18.28 -24.47 6.68
C GLU A 262 -17.91 -23.00 6.93
N SER A 263 -18.87 -22.13 7.22
CA SER A 263 -18.60 -20.71 7.48
C SER A 263 -18.08 -20.41 8.89
N LYS A 264 -17.92 -21.43 9.75
CA LYS A 264 -17.42 -21.31 11.13
C LYS A 264 -16.42 -22.40 11.51
N GLY A 265 -15.99 -23.21 10.54
CA GLY A 265 -15.05 -24.31 10.77
C GLY A 265 -13.58 -23.91 10.65
N PRO A 266 -12.64 -24.81 10.96
CA PRO A 266 -11.20 -24.57 10.81
C PRO A 266 -10.80 -24.24 9.36
N THR A 267 -11.61 -24.63 8.38
CA THR A 267 -11.38 -24.36 6.95
C THR A 267 -12.08 -23.10 6.46
N ALA A 268 -12.73 -22.32 7.34
CA ALA A 268 -13.58 -21.19 6.96
C ALA A 268 -12.83 -20.03 6.29
N TRP A 269 -11.50 -20.00 6.36
CA TRP A 269 -10.67 -18.99 5.71
C TRP A 269 -10.63 -19.09 4.19
N ARG A 270 -10.89 -20.29 3.64
CA ARG A 270 -10.84 -20.56 2.21
C ARG A 270 -11.89 -19.77 1.44
N ALA A 271 -11.49 -19.21 0.31
CA ALA A 271 -12.39 -18.56 -0.63
C ALA A 271 -13.32 -19.58 -1.32
N SER A 272 -12.86 -20.81 -1.57
CA SER A 272 -13.66 -21.88 -2.18
C SER A 272 -14.87 -22.32 -1.34
N ALA A 273 -14.87 -22.03 -0.03
CA ALA A 273 -15.99 -22.29 0.87
C ALA A 273 -17.10 -21.21 0.79
N LEU A 274 -16.87 -20.12 0.05
CA LEU A 274 -17.84 -19.04 -0.10
C LEU A 274 -18.83 -19.36 -1.22
N PRO A 275 -20.14 -19.12 -1.01
CA PRO A 275 -21.09 -19.13 -2.10
C PRO A 275 -20.85 -17.93 -3.02
N GLU A 276 -21.15 -18.10 -4.31
CA GLU A 276 -21.18 -16.99 -5.27
C GLU A 276 -22.17 -15.89 -4.85
N TYR A 277 -21.81 -14.64 -5.12
CA TYR A 277 -22.67 -13.48 -4.87
C TYR A 277 -23.96 -13.52 -5.69
N LYS A 278 -25.11 -13.41 -5.02
CA LYS A 278 -26.45 -13.41 -5.64
C LYS A 278 -27.24 -12.11 -5.41
N GLY A 279 -26.58 -11.08 -4.86
CA GLY A 279 -27.21 -9.80 -4.58
C GLY A 279 -27.31 -8.89 -5.81
N ASP A 280 -27.67 -7.63 -5.57
CA ASP A 280 -27.76 -6.62 -6.64
C ASP A 280 -26.36 -6.21 -7.13
N MET A 281 -26.13 -6.45 -8.42
CA MET A 281 -24.89 -6.15 -9.14
C MET A 281 -24.76 -4.68 -9.57
N ASN A 282 -25.83 -3.90 -9.40
CA ASN A 282 -25.88 -2.46 -9.69
C ASN A 282 -25.75 -1.65 -8.40
N PHE A 283 -24.87 -2.11 -7.51
CA PHE A 283 -24.53 -1.37 -6.32
C PHE A 283 -23.92 -0.04 -6.75
N PRO A 284 -24.50 1.12 -6.38
CA PRO A 284 -23.83 2.36 -6.63
C PRO A 284 -22.63 2.38 -5.69
N VAL A 285 -21.42 2.15 -6.24
CA VAL A 285 -20.21 2.72 -5.64
C VAL A 285 -20.42 4.23 -5.74
N LYS A 286 -21.18 4.80 -4.78
CA LYS A 286 -21.39 6.24 -4.70
C LYS A 286 -20.02 6.83 -4.46
N GLY A 287 -19.55 7.47 -5.51
CA GLY A 287 -18.27 8.13 -5.61
C GLY A 287 -18.31 8.90 -6.91
N ILE A 288 -18.99 10.05 -6.87
CA ILE A 288 -19.05 11.09 -7.90
C ILE A 288 -19.56 10.59 -9.28
N HIS A 289 -20.87 10.62 -9.46
CA HIS A 289 -21.43 11.13 -10.71
C HIS A 289 -22.07 12.48 -10.33
N ASP A 290 -21.75 13.55 -11.05
CA ASP A 290 -22.44 14.86 -10.98
C ASP A 290 -21.77 15.99 -10.17
N GLY A 291 -20.45 15.93 -9.93
CA GLY A 291 -19.66 17.12 -9.59
C GLY A 291 -20.10 17.87 -8.32
N LYS A 292 -20.71 17.16 -7.37
CA LYS A 292 -20.90 17.63 -5.99
C LYS A 292 -19.83 17.01 -5.12
N GLU A 293 -19.24 17.83 -4.25
CA GLU A 293 -18.30 17.42 -3.22
C GLU A 293 -18.96 16.34 -2.35
N ASP A 294 -18.42 15.14 -2.45
CA ASP A 294 -18.58 14.07 -1.47
C ASP A 294 -17.55 14.37 -0.37
N ASP A 295 -17.97 14.35 0.89
CA ASP A 295 -17.14 14.73 2.04
C ASP A 295 -16.09 13.68 2.44
N GLY A 296 -15.83 12.70 1.57
CA GLY A 296 -14.86 11.63 1.79
C GLY A 296 -15.34 10.55 2.77
N SER A 297 -16.61 10.53 3.18
CA SER A 297 -17.09 9.54 4.15
C SER A 297 -17.43 8.18 3.51
N THR A 298 -16.40 7.33 3.37
CA THR A 298 -16.45 5.87 3.14
C THR A 298 -16.92 5.43 1.74
N LEU A 299 -16.23 4.50 1.07
CA LEU A 299 -16.72 3.92 -0.20
C LEU A 299 -17.92 2.99 0.11
N ALA A 300 -19.07 3.64 0.36
CA ALA A 300 -20.17 3.22 1.20
C ALA A 300 -20.71 1.83 0.86
N ILE A 301 -20.83 0.96 1.87
CA ILE A 301 -21.45 -0.37 1.76
C ILE A 301 -22.38 -0.52 2.95
N GLY A 302 -23.65 -0.89 2.73
CA GLY A 302 -24.70 -0.95 3.76
C GLY A 302 -25.45 0.38 3.94
N SER A 303 -26.50 0.42 4.76
CA SER A 303 -27.32 1.63 4.96
C SER A 303 -27.06 2.26 6.34
N PRO A 304 -26.66 3.55 6.43
CA PRO A 304 -26.50 4.56 5.37
C PRO A 304 -25.08 4.68 4.77
N GLY A 305 -24.18 3.71 4.97
CA GLY A 305 -22.86 3.66 4.34
C GLY A 305 -21.79 2.80 5.02
N GLY A 306 -22.10 2.23 6.19
CA GLY A 306 -21.26 1.27 6.90
C GLY A 306 -21.81 -0.17 6.86
N PRO A 307 -21.04 -1.15 7.32
CA PRO A 307 -21.24 -2.61 7.20
C PRO A 307 -22.69 -3.07 7.10
N PRO A 308 -23.06 -3.98 6.18
CA PRO A 308 -24.44 -4.42 6.03
C PRO A 308 -25.00 -5.07 7.30
N HIS A 309 -24.15 -5.83 8.01
CA HIS A 309 -24.40 -6.39 9.34
C HIS A 309 -23.08 -6.88 9.96
N GLN A 310 -23.09 -7.16 11.27
CA GLN A 310 -21.93 -7.76 11.95
C GLN A 310 -21.58 -9.13 11.36
N GLY A 311 -20.29 -9.40 11.19
CA GLY A 311 -19.77 -10.66 10.69
C GLY A 311 -20.19 -10.97 9.26
N HIS A 312 -20.47 -9.94 8.46
CA HIS A 312 -20.81 -10.12 7.05
C HIS A 312 -19.59 -10.62 6.28
N ARG A 313 -19.87 -11.45 5.28
CA ARG A 313 -18.86 -12.00 4.37
C ARG A 313 -18.73 -11.09 3.15
N TRP A 314 -17.68 -11.27 2.38
CA TRP A 314 -17.62 -10.82 0.99
C TRP A 314 -17.64 -12.04 0.10
N LEU A 315 -18.55 -12.05 -0.86
CA LEU A 315 -18.81 -13.19 -1.71
C LEU A 315 -18.15 -12.96 -3.08
N PRO A 316 -17.52 -14.00 -3.66
CA PRO A 316 -16.92 -13.91 -4.98
C PRO A 316 -18.01 -13.69 -6.03
N LEU A 317 -17.72 -12.85 -7.00
CA LEU A 317 -18.54 -12.70 -8.19
C LEU A 317 -18.14 -13.75 -9.24
N PRO A 318 -19.03 -14.06 -10.21
CA PRO A 318 -18.66 -14.87 -11.36
C PRO A 318 -17.39 -14.34 -12.04
N ASP A 319 -16.57 -15.24 -12.57
CA ASP A 319 -15.36 -14.91 -13.30
C ASP A 319 -15.70 -14.22 -14.65
N ASP A 320 -15.83 -12.90 -14.58
CA ASP A 320 -16.01 -11.99 -15.71
C ASP A 320 -15.13 -10.76 -15.41
N GLU A 321 -14.19 -10.46 -16.32
CA GLU A 321 -13.31 -9.28 -16.24
C GLU A 321 -14.09 -7.97 -16.00
N LYS A 322 -15.38 -7.93 -16.37
CA LYS A 322 -16.22 -6.77 -16.17
C LYS A 322 -16.70 -6.58 -14.74
N ASN A 323 -16.72 -7.65 -13.95
CA ASN A 323 -17.20 -7.61 -12.58
C ASN A 323 -16.25 -6.83 -11.67
N LEU A 324 -14.95 -6.84 -11.97
CA LEU A 324 -13.98 -6.04 -11.20
C LEU A 324 -14.32 -4.55 -11.27
N TRP A 325 -14.82 -4.07 -12.42
CA TRP A 325 -15.22 -2.66 -12.59
C TRP A 325 -16.45 -2.25 -11.76
N ARG A 326 -17.12 -3.21 -11.14
CA ARG A 326 -18.31 -3.00 -10.28
C ARG A 326 -17.97 -2.99 -8.79
N THR A 327 -16.72 -3.29 -8.45
CA THR A 327 -16.27 -3.40 -7.06
C THR A 327 -15.65 -2.08 -6.58
N PRO A 328 -15.54 -1.85 -5.25
CA PRO A 328 -14.86 -0.68 -4.70
C PRO A 328 -13.45 -0.47 -5.26
N MET A 329 -12.72 -1.55 -5.59
CA MET A 329 -11.32 -1.49 -6.09
C MET A 329 -11.09 -0.53 -7.27
N VAL A 330 -12.10 -0.25 -8.09
CA VAL A 330 -11.96 0.74 -9.18
C VAL A 330 -11.59 2.15 -8.71
N LYS A 331 -11.83 2.45 -7.44
CA LYS A 331 -11.52 3.73 -6.82
C LYS A 331 -10.13 3.77 -6.19
N SER A 332 -9.39 2.66 -6.18
CA SER A 332 -8.02 2.63 -5.67
C SER A 332 -7.13 3.62 -6.42
N THR A 333 -6.28 4.34 -5.70
CA THR A 333 -5.35 5.33 -6.27
C THR A 333 -3.94 5.18 -5.72
N TYR A 334 -2.95 5.58 -6.52
CA TYR A 334 -1.57 5.70 -6.07
C TYR A 334 -1.39 7.01 -5.26
N ASP A 335 -1.90 7.04 -4.04
CA ASP A 335 -1.84 8.18 -3.13
C ASP A 335 -1.81 7.70 -1.67
N PRO A 336 -0.76 8.00 -0.88
CA PRO A 336 -0.67 7.60 0.53
C PRO A 336 -1.85 8.09 1.39
N ASP A 337 -2.43 9.24 1.04
CA ASP A 337 -3.57 9.84 1.74
C ASP A 337 -4.89 9.57 0.97
N GLY A 338 -4.86 8.65 0.01
CA GLY A 338 -5.95 8.31 -0.89
C GLY A 338 -7.07 7.47 -0.27
N PRO A 339 -8.05 7.04 -1.10
CA PRO A 339 -9.20 6.27 -0.63
C PRO A 339 -8.81 4.92 -0.05
N ASP A 340 -7.72 4.29 -0.50
CA ASP A 340 -7.21 3.02 0.03
C ASP A 340 -6.86 3.12 1.52
N TRP A 341 -6.37 4.28 1.98
CA TRP A 341 -6.14 4.53 3.40
C TRP A 341 -7.46 4.67 4.17
N ALA A 342 -8.45 5.34 3.59
CA ALA A 342 -9.70 5.69 4.28
C ALA A 342 -10.77 4.60 4.22
N SER A 343 -10.81 3.80 3.16
CA SER A 343 -11.94 2.93 2.83
C SER A 343 -11.76 1.52 3.37
N TRP A 344 -12.60 1.15 4.34
CA TRP A 344 -12.69 -0.23 4.81
C TRP A 344 -13.09 -1.20 3.70
N SER A 345 -13.88 -0.77 2.72
CA SER A 345 -14.35 -1.63 1.64
C SER A 345 -13.27 -1.96 0.60
N LEU A 346 -12.33 -1.04 0.36
CA LEU A 346 -11.10 -1.34 -0.39
C LEU A 346 -10.23 -2.34 0.37
N GLY A 347 -10.02 -2.11 1.66
CA GLY A 347 -9.27 -3.04 2.52
C GLY A 347 -9.89 -4.43 2.51
N ALA A 348 -11.20 -4.55 2.72
CA ALA A 348 -11.91 -5.82 2.73
C ALA A 348 -11.73 -6.58 1.42
N GLN A 349 -11.90 -5.92 0.27
CA GLN A 349 -11.68 -6.54 -1.03
C GLN A 349 -10.23 -7.00 -1.23
N ALA A 350 -9.24 -6.21 -0.77
CA ALA A 350 -7.82 -6.58 -0.83
C ALA A 350 -7.54 -7.86 -0.02
N HIS A 351 -8.05 -7.94 1.21
CA HIS A 351 -7.89 -9.12 2.06
C HIS A 351 -8.58 -10.37 1.50
N TYR A 352 -9.81 -10.25 1.00
CA TYR A 352 -10.52 -11.38 0.38
C TYR A 352 -9.81 -11.90 -0.87
N SER A 353 -9.29 -10.98 -1.70
CA SER A 353 -8.49 -11.35 -2.87
C SER A 353 -7.20 -12.06 -2.45
N PHE A 354 -6.56 -11.56 -1.39
CA PHE A 354 -5.36 -12.17 -0.83
C PHE A 354 -5.61 -13.58 -0.30
N LEU A 355 -6.68 -13.81 0.48
CA LEU A 355 -7.02 -15.15 0.97
C LEU A 355 -7.33 -16.13 -0.18
N GLN A 356 -7.96 -15.65 -1.26
CA GLN A 356 -8.16 -16.47 -2.46
C GLN A 356 -6.83 -16.84 -3.14
N ASN A 357 -5.94 -15.88 -3.34
CA ASN A 357 -4.62 -16.15 -3.93
C ASN A 357 -3.78 -17.08 -3.04
N LEU A 358 -3.88 -16.91 -1.72
CA LEU A 358 -3.21 -17.76 -0.75
C LEU A 358 -3.73 -19.21 -0.81
N GLU A 359 -5.04 -19.40 -0.95
CA GLU A 359 -5.63 -20.74 -1.16
C GLU A 359 -5.21 -21.36 -2.49
N GLN A 360 -5.10 -20.56 -3.54
CA GLN A 360 -4.78 -21.01 -4.90
C GLN A 360 -3.27 -21.12 -5.18
N GLU A 361 -2.43 -20.83 -4.18
CA GLU A 361 -0.96 -20.79 -4.31
C GLU A 361 -0.45 -19.80 -5.38
N ASN A 362 -1.17 -18.67 -5.57
CA ASN A 362 -0.89 -17.65 -6.58
C ASN A 362 -0.28 -16.36 -5.99
N LEU A 363 0.63 -16.49 -5.03
CA LEU A 363 1.24 -15.32 -4.37
C LEU A 363 2.19 -14.53 -5.28
N GLU A 364 2.66 -15.13 -6.38
CA GLU A 364 3.49 -14.47 -7.38
C GLU A 364 2.78 -13.31 -8.10
N LEU A 365 1.45 -13.24 -8.06
CA LEU A 365 0.69 -12.11 -8.57
C LEU A 365 0.97 -10.80 -7.81
N TYR A 366 1.48 -10.90 -6.58
CA TYR A 366 1.88 -9.75 -5.78
C TYR A 366 3.33 -9.33 -6.03
N HIS A 367 4.15 -10.14 -6.69
CA HIS A 367 5.56 -9.86 -6.91
C HIS A 367 5.74 -8.91 -8.11
N TYR A 368 6.64 -7.93 -7.97
CA TYR A 368 6.94 -6.96 -9.03
C TYR A 368 8.36 -6.38 -8.88
N GLY A 369 8.76 -5.50 -9.79
CA GLY A 369 10.11 -4.92 -9.76
C GLY A 369 11.14 -5.86 -10.36
N HIS A 370 11.28 -5.82 -11.69
CA HIS A 370 12.35 -6.51 -12.38
C HIS A 370 13.67 -5.76 -12.20
N GLY A 371 14.64 -6.43 -11.58
CA GLY A 371 15.99 -5.95 -11.44
C GLY A 371 16.77 -6.08 -12.75
N ILE A 372 17.83 -5.30 -12.87
CA ILE A 372 18.81 -5.48 -13.96
C ILE A 372 19.77 -6.65 -13.61
N ASP A 373 19.83 -7.03 -12.34
CA ASP A 373 20.64 -8.10 -11.77
C ASP A 373 19.94 -8.77 -10.57
N ASP A 374 20.51 -9.89 -10.12
CA ASP A 374 19.96 -10.70 -9.02
C ASP A 374 19.90 -9.94 -7.68
N GLU A 375 20.70 -8.88 -7.51
CA GLU A 375 20.71 -8.04 -6.31
C GLU A 375 19.56 -7.02 -6.28
N ARG A 376 19.01 -6.67 -7.45
CA ARG A 376 17.91 -5.72 -7.61
C ARG A 376 16.59 -6.36 -8.00
N GLU A 377 16.56 -7.66 -8.26
CA GLU A 377 15.33 -8.39 -8.55
C GLU A 377 14.39 -8.36 -7.34
N GLY A 378 13.14 -7.99 -7.57
CA GLY A 378 12.11 -7.91 -6.54
C GLY A 378 12.24 -6.69 -5.62
N ILE A 379 12.99 -5.66 -6.02
CA ILE A 379 13.15 -4.43 -5.23
C ILE A 379 12.48 -3.26 -5.95
N TRP A 380 11.68 -2.51 -5.19
CA TRP A 380 11.09 -1.26 -5.64
C TRP A 380 11.58 -0.09 -4.79
N ASP A 381 12.28 0.85 -5.43
CA ASP A 381 12.81 2.05 -4.81
C ASP A 381 11.71 3.13 -4.74
N MET A 382 11.30 3.48 -3.51
CA MET A 382 10.29 4.52 -3.28
C MET A 382 10.86 5.93 -3.43
N ALA A 383 12.17 6.04 -3.66
CA ALA A 383 12.96 7.26 -3.61
C ALA A 383 12.72 8.01 -2.29
N TYR A 384 11.82 8.99 -2.32
CA TYR A 384 11.43 9.78 -1.16
C TYR A 384 9.90 9.90 -1.03
N GLY A 385 9.17 8.96 -1.62
CA GLY A 385 7.73 8.81 -1.49
C GLY A 385 7.34 8.34 -0.10
N ARG A 386 6.11 8.66 0.30
CA ARG A 386 5.53 8.12 1.53
C ARG A 386 5.18 6.64 1.30
N MET A 387 5.36 5.84 2.34
CA MET A 387 5.03 4.41 2.38
C MET A 387 4.69 4.04 3.81
N ASN A 388 3.70 3.17 4.02
CA ASN A 388 3.44 2.67 5.37
C ASN A 388 4.58 1.77 5.87
N ILE A 389 4.98 1.95 7.12
CA ILE A 389 6.09 1.20 7.75
C ILE A 389 5.59 0.13 8.73
N ASN A 390 4.44 -0.50 8.42
CA ASN A 390 3.82 -1.50 9.30
C ASN A 390 4.65 -2.79 9.41
N PHE A 391 5.51 -3.08 8.42
CA PHE A 391 6.43 -4.22 8.44
C PHE A 391 7.75 -3.82 7.78
N MET A 392 8.79 -3.52 8.57
CA MET A 392 9.99 -2.83 8.10
C MET A 392 11.26 -3.28 8.82
N ALA A 393 12.37 -3.45 8.09
CA ALA A 393 13.71 -3.59 8.63
C ALA A 393 14.45 -2.25 8.67
N ILE A 394 15.00 -1.90 9.83
CA ILE A 394 15.81 -0.69 10.02
C ILE A 394 16.92 -0.93 11.06
N TRP A 395 18.04 -0.24 10.93
CA TRP A 395 19.08 -0.27 11.96
C TRP A 395 18.69 0.61 13.14
N GLY A 396 18.82 0.12 14.37
CA GLY A 396 18.56 0.92 15.56
C GLY A 396 19.44 2.18 15.63
N GLN A 397 20.64 2.11 15.03
CA GLN A 397 21.52 3.25 14.92
C GLN A 397 20.95 4.38 14.04
N ASP A 398 20.24 4.04 12.96
CA ASP A 398 19.62 5.02 12.07
C ASP A 398 18.47 5.75 12.74
N VAL A 399 17.72 5.05 13.60
CA VAL A 399 16.69 5.64 14.47
C VAL A 399 17.33 6.58 15.49
N LEU A 400 18.26 6.08 16.31
CA LEU A 400 18.86 6.86 17.41
C LEU A 400 19.59 8.13 16.97
N ASN A 401 20.15 8.16 15.75
CA ASN A 401 20.82 9.35 15.22
C ASN A 401 19.84 10.44 14.72
N ASN A 402 18.54 10.12 14.65
CA ASN A 402 17.51 11.04 14.17
C ASN A 402 16.40 11.30 15.19
N LEU A 403 16.51 10.76 16.41
CA LEU A 403 15.64 11.11 17.51
C LEU A 403 16.04 12.44 18.18
N PRO A 404 15.08 13.18 18.78
CA PRO A 404 13.63 12.95 18.65
C PRO A 404 13.15 13.26 17.22
N PHE A 405 12.12 12.56 16.76
CA PHE A 405 11.49 12.92 15.50
C PHE A 405 10.78 14.27 15.61
N LYS A 406 10.67 15.00 14.50
CA LYS A 406 10.09 16.35 14.51
C LYS A 406 8.57 16.31 14.59
N THR A 407 7.97 15.26 14.06
CA THR A 407 6.53 15.02 14.07
C THR A 407 6.17 13.78 14.91
N ARG A 408 4.88 13.62 15.20
CA ARG A 408 4.33 12.42 15.86
C ARG A 408 4.05 11.27 14.89
N ASP A 409 4.16 11.55 13.60
CA ASP A 409 3.89 10.63 12.50
C ASP A 409 5.22 9.97 12.12
N ASP A 410 5.50 8.81 12.72
CA ASP A 410 6.76 8.10 12.48
C ASP A 410 6.84 7.52 11.06
N GLU A 411 5.70 7.22 10.43
CA GLU A 411 5.65 6.89 9.01
C GLU A 411 6.19 8.04 8.16
N LEU A 412 5.70 9.27 8.36
CA LEU A 412 6.23 10.44 7.62
C LEU A 412 7.73 10.65 7.87
N GLU A 413 8.17 10.46 9.11
CA GLU A 413 9.56 10.69 9.50
C GLU A 413 10.50 9.67 8.87
N LEU A 414 10.16 8.40 8.99
CA LEU A 414 11.00 7.29 8.56
C LEU A 414 10.87 7.03 7.06
N SER A 415 9.71 7.27 6.43
CA SER A 415 9.57 7.07 4.98
C SER A 415 9.96 8.30 4.16
N VAL A 416 9.79 9.53 4.69
CA VAL A 416 10.03 10.77 3.91
C VAL A 416 11.11 11.67 4.51
N THR A 417 10.92 12.15 5.74
CA THR A 417 11.71 13.27 6.28
C THR A 417 13.18 12.90 6.45
N ILE A 418 13.45 11.76 7.10
CA ILE A 418 14.81 11.28 7.37
C ILE A 418 15.46 10.77 6.08
N ASN A 419 14.72 10.06 5.23
CA ASN A 419 15.18 9.62 3.91
C ASN A 419 15.71 10.80 3.07
N LYS A 420 14.91 11.88 2.94
CA LYS A 420 15.31 13.10 2.21
C LYS A 420 16.52 13.78 2.86
N LYS A 421 16.53 13.90 4.18
CA LYS A 421 17.64 14.52 4.94
C LYS A 421 18.95 13.79 4.71
N LEU A 422 18.93 12.45 4.74
CA LEU A 422 20.13 11.62 4.62
C LEU A 422 20.47 11.22 3.18
N ARG A 423 19.57 11.47 2.23
CA ARG A 423 19.67 11.01 0.82
C ARG A 423 19.85 9.50 0.73
N ARG A 424 19.16 8.79 1.61
CA ARG A 424 19.05 7.34 1.64
C ARG A 424 17.59 7.04 1.33
N PRO A 425 17.27 6.16 0.37
CA PRO A 425 15.87 5.87 0.03
C PRO A 425 15.28 4.79 0.94
N LEU A 426 13.95 4.74 0.95
CA LEU A 426 13.19 3.58 1.39
C LEU A 426 13.03 2.60 0.23
N LEU A 427 13.25 1.32 0.50
CA LEU A 427 13.05 0.25 -0.47
C LEU A 427 11.88 -0.63 -0.06
N VAL A 428 11.14 -1.15 -1.03
CA VAL A 428 10.16 -2.21 -0.82
C VAL A 428 10.75 -3.52 -1.37
N ASN A 429 10.83 -4.55 -0.53
CA ASN A 429 11.07 -5.92 -1.02
C ASN A 429 9.70 -6.52 -1.39
N THR A 430 9.51 -6.76 -2.68
CA THR A 430 8.23 -7.16 -3.25
C THR A 430 7.87 -8.64 -3.02
N HIS A 431 8.86 -9.46 -2.64
CA HIS A 431 8.68 -10.87 -2.30
C HIS A 431 8.35 -11.09 -0.81
N ALA A 432 8.74 -10.14 0.05
CA ALA A 432 8.31 -10.12 1.43
C ALA A 432 6.86 -9.67 1.51
N ILE A 433 5.89 -10.59 1.52
CA ILE A 433 4.47 -10.27 1.61
C ILE A 433 4.03 -10.26 3.08
N ALA A 434 3.43 -9.16 3.51
CA ALA A 434 2.77 -9.06 4.81
C ALA A 434 1.37 -8.43 4.66
N SER A 435 0.42 -8.80 5.51
CA SER A 435 -0.94 -8.29 5.47
C SER A 435 -1.25 -7.46 6.70
N HIS A 436 -1.48 -6.17 6.48
CA HIS A 436 -1.87 -5.20 7.50
C HIS A 436 -3.39 -5.11 7.55
N PHE A 437 -3.99 -5.41 8.71
CA PHE A 437 -5.44 -5.64 8.79
C PHE A 437 -6.27 -4.38 8.54
N SER A 438 -5.93 -3.24 9.16
CA SER A 438 -6.78 -2.05 9.06
C SER A 438 -6.05 -0.77 9.46
N PHE A 439 -6.23 0.30 8.68
CA PHE A 439 -5.95 1.65 9.19
C PHE A 439 -6.99 2.09 10.21
N ARG A 440 -6.66 3.11 11.00
CA ARG A 440 -7.57 3.71 11.99
C ARG A 440 -8.91 4.16 11.36
N SER A 441 -8.86 4.65 10.12
CA SER A 441 -10.00 5.05 9.30
C SER A 441 -10.86 3.89 8.82
N GLN A 442 -10.32 2.66 8.81
CA GLN A 442 -10.99 1.45 8.31
C GLN A 442 -11.60 0.61 9.44
N HIS A 443 -12.08 1.23 10.52
CA HIS A 443 -12.56 0.52 11.71
C HIS A 443 -13.70 -0.49 11.44
N GLU A 444 -14.46 -0.31 10.38
CA GLU A 444 -15.52 -1.22 9.93
C GLU A 444 -14.99 -2.58 9.43
N MET A 445 -13.69 -2.72 9.19
CA MET A 445 -13.05 -4.01 8.90
C MET A 445 -13.32 -5.04 9.99
N TYR A 446 -13.43 -4.60 11.25
CA TYR A 446 -13.74 -5.46 12.40
C TYR A 446 -15.19 -5.98 12.40
N ASP A 447 -16.06 -5.44 11.54
CA ASP A 447 -17.44 -5.92 11.38
C ASP A 447 -17.60 -6.95 10.25
N THR A 448 -16.51 -7.26 9.56
CA THR A 448 -16.43 -8.39 8.62
C THR A 448 -16.10 -9.70 9.36
N ASP A 449 -16.14 -10.84 8.68
CA ASP A 449 -15.61 -12.11 9.19
C ASP A 449 -14.09 -12.29 8.93
N LEU A 450 -13.39 -11.30 8.37
CA LEU A 450 -11.99 -11.44 7.94
C LEU A 450 -11.05 -11.81 9.08
N LEU A 451 -11.23 -11.21 10.26
CA LEU A 451 -10.36 -11.52 11.40
C LEU A 451 -10.51 -12.99 11.82
N ASP A 452 -11.72 -13.53 11.75
CA ASP A 452 -11.97 -14.96 12.02
C ASP A 452 -11.38 -15.85 10.93
N ARG A 453 -11.39 -15.41 9.66
CA ARG A 453 -10.68 -16.10 8.56
C ARG A 453 -9.17 -16.14 8.82
N TYR A 454 -8.55 -15.03 9.23
CA TYR A 454 -7.13 -15.03 9.56
C TYR A 454 -6.81 -15.91 10.78
N ARG A 455 -7.68 -15.94 11.81
CA ARG A 455 -7.54 -16.89 12.93
C ARG A 455 -7.61 -18.34 12.46
N ALA A 456 -8.57 -18.67 11.60
CA ALA A 456 -8.72 -20.01 11.05
C ALA A 456 -7.50 -20.42 10.20
N TYR A 457 -6.98 -19.53 9.36
CA TYR A 457 -5.75 -19.76 8.60
C TYR A 457 -4.55 -19.98 9.54
N ALA A 458 -4.35 -19.10 10.51
CA ALA A 458 -3.24 -19.20 11.45
C ALA A 458 -3.30 -20.51 12.25
N ASN A 459 -4.46 -20.88 12.78
CA ASN A 459 -4.66 -22.15 13.48
C ASN A 459 -4.34 -23.37 12.61
N GLU A 460 -4.71 -23.33 11.32
CA GLU A 460 -4.47 -24.44 10.40
C GLU A 460 -3.00 -24.53 9.96
N LYS A 461 -2.32 -23.40 9.72
CA LYS A 461 -1.05 -23.36 8.98
C LYS A 461 0.16 -22.88 9.78
N ILE A 462 -0.04 -22.10 10.84
CA ILE A 462 1.02 -21.31 11.47
C ILE A 462 1.19 -21.66 12.95
N CYS A 463 0.09 -21.66 13.71
CA CYS A 463 0.09 -21.98 15.13
C CYS A 463 0.49 -23.45 15.34
N THR A 464 1.20 -23.72 16.43
CA THR A 464 1.43 -25.06 16.96
C THR A 464 0.23 -25.51 17.78
N GLU A 465 0.25 -26.76 18.28
CA GLU A 465 -0.83 -27.28 19.13
C GLU A 465 -0.96 -26.48 20.46
N ASP A 466 0.15 -25.94 20.96
CA ASP A 466 0.23 -25.27 22.26
C ASP A 466 -0.20 -23.79 22.24
N ASN A 467 -0.34 -23.18 21.07
CA ASN A 467 -0.72 -21.77 20.91
C ASN A 467 -1.89 -21.54 19.95
N GLN A 468 -2.79 -22.52 19.82
CA GLN A 468 -4.02 -22.37 19.05
C GLN A 468 -4.86 -21.18 19.56
N ILE A 469 -5.32 -20.37 18.62
CA ILE A 469 -6.13 -19.19 18.89
C ILE A 469 -7.56 -19.64 19.16
N LYS A 470 -8.15 -19.16 20.25
CA LYS A 470 -9.57 -19.40 20.54
C LYS A 470 -10.41 -18.66 19.50
N THR A 471 -11.12 -19.41 18.67
CA THR A 471 -12.11 -18.87 17.74
C THR A 471 -13.44 -18.62 18.47
N PRO A 472 -14.14 -17.51 18.19
CA PRO A 472 -15.46 -17.19 18.78
C PRO A 472 -16.55 -18.24 18.56
#